data_AF-A0A429ZE38-F1
#
_entry.id   AF-A0A429ZE38-F1
#
_cell.length_a   1.000
_cell.length_b   1.000
_cell.length_c   1.000
_cell.angle_alpha   90.00
_cell.angle_beta   90.00
_cell.angle_gamma   90.00
#
_symmetry.space_group_name_H-M   'P 1'
#
loop_
_entity.id
_entity.type
_entity.pdbx_description
1 polymer ?
#
loop_
_entity_poly.entity_id
_entity_poly.type
_entity_poly.pdbx_seq_one_letter_code
_entity_poly.pdbx_strand_id
1 'polypeptide(L)'
;MLYTDILLTDLLQEMEITDRARGLTDKTVKKNRKFLLMFFRYLDSEHSITSLRELQPVHIKQFMIYKKNEGAAESYVNVFLRCIRALCKYAEGECYITAEQNPTLY
;
A
#
# COMPACT_ATOMS: atom_id res chain seq x y z
N MET A 1 20.12 6.10 -10.43
CA MET A 1 20.06 6.22 -8.96
C MET A 1 18.60 6.39 -8.59
N LEU A 2 17.95 5.38 -8.02
CA LEU A 2 16.67 5.56 -7.32
C LEU A 2 17.00 5.33 -5.84
N TYR A 3 17.26 6.43 -5.13
CA TYR A 3 17.81 6.43 -3.77
C TYR A 3 17.00 7.35 -2.87
N THR A 4 15.71 7.06 -2.74
CA THR A 4 14.96 7.63 -1.62
C THR A 4 14.21 6.50 -0.95
N ASP A 5 14.80 6.05 0.16
CA ASP A 5 14.07 5.24 1.11
C ASP A 5 12.95 6.11 1.69
N ILE A 6 11.71 5.75 1.40
CA ILE A 6 10.52 6.51 1.79
C ILE A 6 9.69 5.69 2.76
N LEU A 7 9.25 6.34 3.84
CA LEU A 7 8.30 5.73 4.76
C LEU A 7 6.97 5.52 4.06
N LEU A 8 6.32 4.39 4.35
CA LEU A 8 5.01 4.07 3.78
C LEU A 8 3.96 5.15 4.09
N THR A 9 4.08 5.81 5.25
CA THR A 9 3.22 6.92 5.67
C THR A 9 3.42 8.17 4.82
N ASP A 10 4.67 8.48 4.46
CA ASP A 10 5.01 9.66 3.65
C ASP A 10 4.59 9.43 2.20
N LEU A 11 4.86 8.24 1.67
CA LEU A 11 4.38 7.81 0.35
C LEU A 11 2.85 7.90 0.24
N LEU A 12 2.11 7.50 1.29
CA LEU A 12 0.66 7.66 1.35
C LEU A 12 0.26 9.14 1.34
N GLN A 13 0.95 9.99 2.09
CA GLN A 13 0.67 11.43 2.10
C GLN A 13 0.87 12.07 0.72
N GLU A 14 1.96 11.74 0.03
CA GLU A 14 2.21 12.23 -1.34
C GLU A 14 1.18 11.68 -2.34
N MET A 15 0.80 10.40 -2.21
CA MET A 15 -0.27 9.80 -3.02
C MET A 15 -1.61 10.51 -2.81
N GLU A 16 -1.96 10.89 -1.58
CA GLU A 16 -3.20 11.62 -1.29
C GLU A 16 -3.25 13.00 -1.96
N ILE A 17 -2.13 13.72 -1.99
CA ILE A 17 -2.01 15.00 -2.70
C ILE A 17 -2.21 14.78 -4.20
N THR A 18 -1.53 13.78 -4.75
CA THR A 18 -1.63 13.40 -6.17
C THR A 18 -3.05 12.99 -6.56
N ASP A 19 -3.70 12.16 -5.76
CA ASP A 19 -5.07 11.69 -5.97
C ASP A 19 -6.07 12.87 -5.99
N ARG A 20 -5.93 13.82 -5.06
CA ARG A 20 -6.76 15.03 -5.04
C ARG A 20 -6.51 15.91 -6.25
N ALA A 21 -5.25 16.10 -6.64
CA ALA A 21 -4.89 16.86 -7.84
C ALA A 21 -5.49 16.26 -9.12
N ARG A 22 -5.65 14.92 -9.17
CA ARG A 22 -6.31 14.19 -10.26
C ARG A 22 -7.84 14.20 -10.19
N GLY A 23 -8.43 14.84 -9.18
CA GLY A 23 -9.88 14.96 -9.03
C GLY A 23 -10.56 13.76 -8.37
N LEU A 24 -9.82 12.89 -7.66
CA LEU A 24 -10.47 11.85 -6.86
C LEU A 24 -11.28 12.50 -5.72
N THR A 25 -12.45 11.93 -5.44
CA THR A 25 -13.31 12.44 -4.37
C THR A 25 -12.65 12.24 -3.00
N ASP A 26 -12.90 13.16 -2.07
CA ASP A 26 -12.45 13.05 -0.67
C ASP A 26 -12.89 11.73 -0.03
N LYS A 27 -14.06 11.20 -0.42
CA LYS A 27 -14.55 9.90 0.05
C LYS A 27 -13.62 8.76 -0.39
N THR A 28 -13.17 8.77 -1.64
CA THR A 28 -12.24 7.77 -2.16
C THR A 28 -10.86 7.89 -1.50
N VAL A 29 -10.34 9.11 -1.35
CA VAL A 29 -9.05 9.38 -0.71
C VAL A 29 -9.07 8.90 0.76
N LYS A 30 -10.09 9.28 1.53
CA LYS A 30 -10.27 8.84 2.93
C LYS A 30 -10.41 7.32 3.05
N LYS A 31 -11.10 6.68 2.11
CA LYS A 31 -11.19 5.22 2.05
C LYS A 31 -9.81 4.60 1.82
N ASN A 32 -9.09 5.02 0.78
CA ASN A 32 -7.76 4.49 0.49
C ASN A 32 -6.81 4.65 1.69
N ARG A 33 -6.77 5.84 2.29
CA ARG A 33 -6.03 6.13 3.53
C ARG A 33 -6.35 5.13 4.64
N LYS A 34 -7.63 4.92 4.93
CA LYS A 34 -8.07 4.01 6.01
C LYS A 34 -7.53 2.59 5.80
N PHE A 35 -7.71 2.04 4.61
CA PHE A 35 -7.28 0.67 4.31
C PHE A 35 -5.75 0.53 4.30
N LEU A 36 -5.03 1.53 3.77
CA LEU A 36 -3.56 1.51 3.77
C LEU A 36 -2.98 1.66 5.17
N LEU A 37 -3.52 2.54 6.03
CA LEU A 37 -3.05 2.66 7.42
C LEU A 37 -3.26 1.38 8.23
N MET A 38 -4.34 0.63 7.97
CA MET A 38 -4.55 -0.69 8.59
C MET A 38 -3.51 -1.71 8.12
N PHE A 39 -3.12 -1.66 6.85
CA PHE A 39 -2.05 -2.50 6.32
C PHE A 39 -0.68 -2.11 6.90
N PHE A 40 -0.37 -0.81 7.00
CA PHE A 40 0.90 -0.33 7.56
C PHE A 40 1.05 -0.72 9.02
N ARG A 41 -0.04 -0.64 9.82
CA ARG A 41 -0.03 -1.10 11.21
C ARG A 41 0.30 -2.58 11.33
N TYR A 42 -0.22 -3.41 10.41
CA TYR A 42 0.10 -4.84 10.37
C TYR A 42 1.57 -5.06 9.98
N LEU A 43 2.07 -4.34 8.98
CA LEU A 43 3.48 -4.44 8.58
C LEU A 43 4.44 -4.08 9.71
N ASP A 44 4.12 -3.02 10.45
CA ASP A 44 4.91 -2.56 11.59
C ASP A 44 4.84 -3.57 12.74
N SER A 45 3.63 -4.02 13.13
CA SER A 45 3.45 -4.93 14.27
C SER A 45 4.03 -6.32 14.05
N GLU A 46 3.84 -6.89 12.86
CA GLU A 46 4.22 -8.29 12.58
C GLU A 46 5.62 -8.44 11.98
N HIS A 47 6.14 -7.37 11.35
CA HIS A 47 7.38 -7.45 10.57
C HIS A 47 8.36 -6.30 10.81
N SER A 48 7.98 -5.27 11.59
CA SER A 48 8.77 -4.04 11.77
C SER A 48 9.08 -3.31 10.46
N ILE A 49 8.19 -3.46 9.47
CA ILE A 49 8.34 -2.85 8.15
C ILE A 49 7.65 -1.50 8.13
N THR A 50 8.43 -0.45 7.93
CA THR A 50 7.93 0.93 7.86
C THR A 50 8.28 1.65 6.56
N SER A 51 9.24 1.11 5.79
CA SER A 51 9.67 1.66 4.51
C SER A 51 9.12 0.91 3.30
N LEU A 52 9.07 1.61 2.16
CA LEU A 52 8.71 0.98 0.88
C LEU A 52 9.74 -0.08 0.45
N ARG A 53 11.04 0.14 0.74
CA ARG A 53 12.12 -0.75 0.31
C ARG A 53 12.01 -2.15 0.90
N GLU A 54 11.50 -2.25 2.12
CA GLU A 54 11.33 -3.51 2.85
C GLU A 54 10.05 -4.25 2.43
N LEU A 55 9.14 -3.60 1.70
CA LEU A 55 7.89 -4.22 1.28
C LEU A 55 8.15 -5.27 0.19
N GLN A 56 7.75 -6.51 0.46
CA GLN A 56 7.91 -7.66 -0.44
C GLN A 56 6.56 -8.32 -0.71
N PRO A 57 6.40 -9.05 -1.83
CA PRO A 57 5.14 -9.74 -2.16
C PRO A 57 4.63 -10.68 -1.06
N VAL A 58 5.55 -11.30 -0.30
CA VAL A 58 5.22 -12.21 0.80
C VAL A 58 4.43 -11.50 1.92
N HIS A 59 4.76 -10.25 2.26
CA HIS A 59 4.07 -9.50 3.31
C HIS A 59 2.62 -9.18 2.92
N ILE A 60 2.37 -8.90 1.63
CA ILE A 60 1.02 -8.68 1.11
C ILE A 60 0.20 -9.97 1.19
N LYS A 61 0.78 -11.10 0.80
CA LYS A 61 0.13 -12.42 0.88
C LYS A 61 -0.15 -12.82 2.32
N GLN A 62 0.80 -12.60 3.23
CA GLN A 62 0.63 -12.86 4.67
C GLN A 62 -0.49 -11.99 5.26
N PHE A 63 -0.56 -10.70 4.89
CA PHE A 63 -1.65 -9.83 5.31
C PHE A 63 -3.02 -10.31 4.80
N MET A 64 -3.11 -10.76 3.56
CA MET A 64 -4.34 -11.32 3.01
C MET A 64 -4.79 -12.58 3.75
N ILE A 65 -3.84 -13.47 4.10
CA ILE A 65 -4.10 -14.68 4.91
C ILE A 65 -4.56 -14.28 6.31
N TYR A 66 -3.85 -13.34 6.94
CA TYR A 66 -4.20 -12.80 8.26
C TYR A 66 -5.65 -12.28 8.29
N LYS A 67 -6.06 -11.44 7.34
CA LYS A 67 -7.44 -10.94 7.28
C LYS A 67 -8.48 -12.04 7.03
N LYS A 68 -8.15 -13.04 6.20
CA LYS A 68 -9.04 -14.20 5.99
C LYS A 68 -9.19 -15.03 7.27
N ASN A 69 -8.10 -15.23 8.02
CA ASN A 69 -8.13 -15.95 9.30
C ASN A 69 -8.91 -15.20 10.39
N GLU A 70 -9.00 -13.87 10.31
CA GLU A 70 -9.90 -13.06 11.14
C GLU A 70 -11.39 -13.15 10.71
N GLY A 71 -11.71 -13.95 9.70
CA GLY A 71 -13.07 -14.11 9.19
C GLY A 71 -13.54 -13.00 8.24
N ALA A 72 -12.61 -12.18 7.72
CA ALA A 72 -12.98 -11.13 6.76
C ALA A 72 -13.52 -11.73 5.46
N ALA A 73 -14.64 -11.17 4.98
CA ALA A 73 -15.18 -11.51 3.68
C ALA A 73 -14.16 -11.24 2.55
N GLU A 74 -14.16 -12.08 1.52
CA GLU A 74 -13.24 -11.95 0.38
C GLU A 74 -13.34 -10.58 -0.31
N SER A 75 -14.56 -10.04 -0.43
CA SER A 75 -14.80 -8.71 -0.97
C SER A 75 -14.06 -7.61 -0.19
N TYR A 76 -13.93 -7.76 1.12
CA TYR A 76 -13.23 -6.84 2.01
C TYR A 76 -11.71 -6.95 1.85
N VAL A 77 -11.18 -8.18 1.80
CA VAL A 77 -9.76 -8.45 1.51
C VAL A 77 -9.36 -7.85 0.15
N ASN A 78 -10.25 -7.96 -0.84
CA ASN A 78 -10.04 -7.38 -2.17
C ASN A 78 -10.01 -5.84 -2.17
N VAL A 79 -10.63 -5.17 -1.20
CA VAL A 79 -10.48 -3.70 -1.05
C VAL A 79 -9.04 -3.37 -0.67
N PHE A 80 -8.46 -4.08 0.31
CA PHE A 80 -7.06 -3.87 0.69
C PHE A 80 -6.12 -4.08 -0.49
N LEU A 81 -6.26 -5.20 -1.21
CA LEU A 81 -5.37 -5.51 -2.34
C LEU A 81 -5.42 -4.41 -3.42
N ARG A 82 -6.60 -3.87 -3.72
CA ARG A 82 -6.73 -2.75 -4.66
C ARG A 82 -6.04 -1.48 -4.16
N CYS A 83 -6.17 -1.15 -2.88
CA CYS A 83 -5.50 0.02 -2.29
C CYS A 83 -3.97 -0.17 -2.27
N ILE A 84 -3.48 -1.35 -1.93
CA ILE A 84 -2.04 -1.68 -1.93
C ILE A 84 -1.46 -1.58 -3.34
N ARG A 85 -2.18 -2.10 -4.35
CA ARG A 85 -1.82 -1.94 -5.77
C ARG A 85 -1.76 -0.49 -6.21
N ALA A 86 -2.73 0.33 -5.79
CA ALA A 86 -2.72 1.77 -6.09
C ALA A 86 -1.48 2.46 -5.51
N LEU A 87 -1.12 2.17 -4.26
CA LEU A 87 0.09 2.71 -3.62
C LEU A 87 1.38 2.29 -4.34
N CYS A 88 1.51 0.99 -4.67
CA CYS A 88 2.72 0.50 -5.36
C CYS A 88 2.80 1.03 -6.80
N LYS A 89 1.65 1.22 -7.49
CA LYS A 89 1.63 1.83 -8.81
C LYS A 89 1.95 3.31 -8.77
N TYR A 90 1.51 4.02 -7.73
CA TYR A 90 1.93 5.40 -7.48
C TYR A 90 3.45 5.47 -7.27
N ALA A 91 3.99 4.61 -6.41
CA ALA A 91 5.43 4.53 -6.16
C ALA A 91 6.25 4.25 -7.44
N GLU A 92 5.77 3.33 -8.28
CA GLU A 92 6.37 3.05 -9.60
C GLU A 92 6.32 4.29 -10.52
N GLY A 93 5.19 5.00 -10.56
CA GLY A 93 5.02 6.19 -11.38
C GLY A 93 5.90 7.37 -10.96
N GLU A 94 6.13 7.53 -9.65
CA GLU A 94 7.04 8.54 -9.09
C GLU A 94 8.50 8.05 -9.02
N CYS A 95 8.80 6.89 -9.62
CA CYS A 95 10.14 6.31 -9.69
C CYS A 95 10.76 5.94 -8.32
N TYR A 96 9.96 5.72 -7.27
CA TYR A 96 10.49 5.16 -6.00
C TYR A 96 10.91 3.70 -6.16
N ILE A 97 10.28 2.97 -7.08
CA ILE A 97 10.56 1.58 -7.44
C ILE A 97 10.48 1.40 -8.95
N THR A 98 11.18 0.41 -9.50
CA THR A 98 10.98 -0.02 -10.88
C THR A 98 9.78 -0.95 -11.02
N ALA A 99 9.37 -1.25 -12.25
CA ALA A 99 8.32 -2.23 -12.51
C ALA A 99 8.70 -3.62 -11.96
N GLU A 100 9.95 -4.04 -12.09
CA GLU A 100 10.46 -5.32 -11.56
C GLU A 100 10.47 -5.36 -10.02
N GLN A 101 10.55 -4.20 -9.39
CA GLN A 101 10.53 -4.05 -7.93
C GLN A 101 9.11 -3.91 -7.37
N ASN A 102 8.08 -3.77 -8.20
CA ASN A 102 6.71 -3.59 -7.75
C ASN A 102 6.19 -4.88 -7.08
N PRO A 103 5.95 -4.88 -5.76
CA PRO A 103 5.64 -6.10 -5.00
C PRO A 103 4.23 -6.63 -5.28
N THR A 104 3.45 -5.95 -6.10
CA THR A 104 2.07 -6.32 -6.44
C THR A 104 1.92 -6.98 -7.81
N LEU A 105 3.02 -7.08 -8.57
CA LEU A 105 3.09 -7.78 -9.85
C LEU A 105 3.49 -9.24 -9.62
N TYR A 106 2.55 -10.04 -9.12
CA TYR A 106 2.67 -11.49 -8.98
C TYR A 106 1.38 -12.20 -9.37
#